data_AF-A0A3N2NXP3-F1
#
_entry.id   AF-A0A3N2NXP3-F1
#
_cell.length_a   1.000
_cell.length_b   1.000
_cell.length_c   1.000
_cell.angle_alpha   90.00
_cell.angle_beta   90.00
_cell.angle_gamma   90.00
#
_symmetry.space_group_name_H-M   'P 1'
#
loop_
_entity.id
_entity.type
_entity.pdbx_description
1 polymer ?
#
loop_
_entity_poly.entity_id
_entity_poly.type
_entity_poly.pdbx_seq_one_letter_code
_entity_poly.pdbx_strand_id
1 'polypeptide(L)'
;MSNPDSEEVRARALARARASRRESGGEAPPSRERPAPTGPVRDPAPVHDGVAKLATRYLLDGYRPDEVAERLGVDRGWCRRIARRLSGGGD
;
A
#
# COMPACT_ATOMS: atom_id res chain seq x y z
N MET A 1 -4.38 42.88 18.60
CA MET A 1 -3.43 43.59 17.72
C MET A 1 -2.56 42.53 17.06
N SER A 2 -2.83 42.18 15.80
CA SER A 2 -1.98 41.25 15.03
C SER A 2 -0.69 41.95 14.66
N ASN A 3 0.45 41.32 14.94
CA ASN A 3 1.78 41.93 14.79
C ASN A 3 2.23 41.84 13.31
N PRO A 4 2.16 42.95 12.52
CA PRO A 4 2.41 42.92 11.08
C PRO A 4 3.85 42.50 10.72
N ASP A 5 4.77 42.67 11.66
CA ASP A 5 6.18 42.26 11.55
C ASP A 5 6.36 40.75 11.29
N SER A 6 5.47 39.90 11.84
CA SER A 6 5.56 38.45 11.64
C SER A 6 5.13 37.97 10.26
N GLU A 7 4.18 38.66 9.61
CA GLU A 7 3.75 38.30 8.26
C GLU A 7 4.80 38.65 7.21
N GLU A 8 5.44 39.81 7.35
CA GLU A 8 6.52 40.22 6.45
C GLU A 8 7.77 39.34 6.59
N VAL A 9 8.15 38.97 7.82
CA VAL A 9 9.25 38.04 8.07
C VAL A 9 8.95 36.66 7.48
N ARG A 10 7.72 36.18 7.62
CA ARG A 10 7.28 34.88 7.05
C ARG A 10 7.25 34.93 5.52
N ALA A 11 6.75 36.00 4.93
CA ALA A 11 6.72 36.18 3.48
C ALA A 11 8.15 36.21 2.90
N ARG A 12 9.07 36.92 3.57
CA ARG A 12 10.47 36.99 3.17
C ARG A 12 11.20 35.65 3.29
N ALA A 13 10.95 34.89 4.36
CA ALA A 13 11.48 33.53 4.52
C ALA A 13 10.97 32.59 3.43
N LEU A 14 9.68 32.66 3.10
CA LEU A 14 9.06 31.84 2.05
C LEU A 14 9.60 32.18 0.65
N ALA A 15 9.79 33.47 0.35
CA ALA A 15 10.38 33.93 -0.90
C ALA A 15 11.82 33.42 -1.06
N ARG A 16 12.62 33.45 0.01
CA ARG A 16 14.00 32.95 0.00
C ARG A 16 14.07 31.44 -0.22
N ALA A 17 13.19 30.67 0.43
CA ALA A 17 13.10 29.21 0.25
C ALA A 17 12.69 28.82 -1.19
N ARG A 18 11.78 29.59 -1.81
CA ARG A 18 11.37 29.39 -3.21
C ARG A 18 12.47 29.79 -4.20
N ALA A 19 13.19 30.88 -3.93
CA ALA A 19 14.32 31.32 -4.75
C ALA A 19 15.45 30.27 -4.75
N SER A 20 15.78 29.71 -3.57
CA SER A 20 16.77 28.63 -3.45
C SER A 20 16.39 27.37 -4.22
N ARG A 21 15.09 27.01 -4.27
CA ARG A 21 14.60 25.87 -5.06
C ARG A 21 14.70 26.10 -6.58
N ARG A 22 14.70 27.35 -7.05
CA ARG A 22 14.71 27.68 -8.49
C ARG A 22 16.11 27.87 -9.04
N GLU A 23 17.06 28.32 -8.22
CA GLU A 23 18.47 28.44 -8.59
C GLU A 23 19.18 27.07 -8.63
N SER A 24 18.77 26.13 -7.78
CA SER A 24 19.16 24.71 -7.87
C SER A 24 18.29 23.95 -8.87
N GLY A 25 18.38 24.32 -10.15
CA GLY A 25 17.90 23.47 -11.22
C GLY A 25 18.68 22.15 -11.23
N GLY A 26 18.05 21.08 -10.76
CA GLY A 26 18.47 19.70 -11.07
C GLY A 26 19.47 19.07 -10.11
N GLU A 27 19.01 18.65 -8.95
CA GLU A 27 19.17 17.26 -8.50
C GLU A 27 18.16 17.09 -7.34
N ALA A 28 17.12 16.30 -7.54
CA ALA A 28 16.36 15.83 -6.40
C ALA A 28 17.35 15.14 -5.45
N PRO A 29 17.23 15.27 -4.12
CA PRO A 29 17.95 14.35 -3.23
C PRO A 29 17.64 12.93 -3.74
N PRO A 30 18.56 11.94 -3.68
CA PRO A 30 18.21 10.58 -4.04
C PRO A 30 17.06 10.21 -3.11
N SER A 31 15.85 10.26 -3.68
CA SER A 31 14.64 9.78 -3.05
C SER A 31 15.04 8.39 -2.64
N ARG A 32 15.12 8.17 -1.33
CA ARG A 32 15.05 6.82 -0.81
C ARG A 32 13.71 6.34 -1.31
N GLU A 33 13.74 5.71 -2.48
CA GLU A 33 12.61 5.11 -3.15
C GLU A 33 12.09 4.11 -2.14
N ARG A 34 11.15 4.57 -1.31
CA ARG A 34 10.19 3.68 -0.70
C ARG A 34 9.60 3.00 -1.92
N PRO A 35 9.83 1.69 -2.14
CA PRO A 35 9.35 1.07 -3.36
C PRO A 35 7.86 1.36 -3.41
N ALA A 36 7.45 2.16 -4.38
CA ALA A 36 6.06 2.17 -4.78
C ALA A 36 5.71 0.71 -5.00
N PRO A 37 4.56 0.19 -4.54
CA PRO A 37 4.16 -1.15 -4.92
C PRO A 37 4.17 -1.21 -6.44
N THR A 38 5.23 -1.79 -6.99
CA THR A 38 5.50 -1.85 -8.43
C THR A 38 4.62 -2.95 -8.96
N GLY A 39 3.43 -2.54 -9.34
CA GLY A 39 2.56 -3.32 -10.19
C GLY A 39 1.10 -3.06 -9.88
N PRO A 40 0.22 -3.17 -10.87
CA PRO A 40 -1.14 -3.55 -10.55
C PRO A 40 -1.00 -4.78 -9.65
N VAL A 41 -1.65 -4.76 -8.48
CA VAL A 41 -1.93 -6.01 -7.77
C VAL A 41 -2.56 -6.88 -8.84
N ARG A 42 -1.81 -7.85 -9.37
CA ARG A 42 -2.35 -8.82 -10.31
C ARG A 42 -3.48 -9.43 -9.51
N ASP A 43 -4.69 -9.00 -9.83
CA ASP A 43 -5.87 -9.61 -9.28
C ASP A 43 -5.72 -11.05 -9.75
N PRO A 44 -5.49 -12.00 -8.83
CA PRO A 44 -5.32 -13.38 -9.22
C PRO A 44 -6.53 -13.74 -10.07
N ALA A 45 -6.31 -14.44 -11.18
CA ALA A 45 -7.35 -14.77 -12.14
C ALA A 45 -8.65 -15.12 -11.41
N PRO A 46 -9.81 -14.60 -11.85
CA PRO A 46 -11.04 -14.69 -11.06
C PRO A 46 -11.30 -16.14 -10.69
N VAL A 47 -11.10 -16.45 -9.41
CA VAL A 47 -11.40 -17.77 -8.86
C VAL A 47 -12.91 -17.88 -8.91
N HIS A 48 -13.41 -18.98 -9.49
CA HIS A 48 -14.84 -19.24 -9.55
C HIS A 48 -15.47 -19.08 -8.16
N ASP A 49 -16.57 -18.32 -8.03
CA ASP A 49 -17.17 -17.98 -6.72
C ASP A 49 -17.40 -19.19 -5.79
N GLY A 50 -17.73 -20.36 -6.36
CA GLY A 50 -17.88 -21.60 -5.61
C GLY A 50 -16.58 -22.08 -4.95
N VAL A 51 -15.46 -21.98 -5.67
CA VAL A 51 -14.12 -22.31 -5.15
C VAL A 51 -13.69 -21.29 -4.09
N ALA A 52 -14.03 -20.01 -4.28
CA ALA A 52 -13.76 -18.96 -3.30
C ALA A 52 -14.47 -19.21 -1.95
N LYS A 53 -15.76 -19.56 -2.00
CA LYS A 53 -16.54 -19.92 -0.81
C LYS A 53 -15.99 -21.17 -0.14
N LEU A 54 -15.65 -22.21 -0.91
CA LEU A 54 -15.15 -23.47 -0.37
C LEU A 54 -13.77 -23.30 0.28
N ALA A 55 -12.85 -22.57 -0.38
CA ALA A 55 -11.55 -22.24 0.19
C ALA A 55 -11.68 -21.48 1.51
N THR A 56 -12.56 -20.47 1.55
CA THR A 56 -12.84 -19.69 2.76
C THR A 56 -13.37 -20.58 3.89
N ARG A 57 -14.27 -21.53 3.60
CA ARG A 57 -14.78 -22.48 4.59
C ARG A 57 -13.68 -23.36 5.18
N TYR A 58 -12.80 -23.91 4.35
CA TYR A 58 -11.67 -24.72 4.85
C TYR A 58 -10.69 -23.91 5.71
N LEU A 59 -10.42 -22.66 5.32
CA LEU A 59 -9.56 -21.77 6.11
C LEU A 59 -10.17 -21.47 7.49
N LEU A 60 -11.49 -21.26 7.57
CA LEU A 60 -12.21 -21.08 8.83
C LEU A 60 -12.23 -22.36 9.69
N ASP A 61 -12.21 -23.53 9.06
CA ASP A 61 -12.12 -24.84 9.74
C ASP A 61 -10.69 -25.14 10.27
N GLY A 62 -9.73 -24.25 10.03
CA GLY A 62 -8.36 -24.35 10.55
C GLY A 62 -7.36 -25.01 9.61
N TYR A 63 -7.74 -25.30 8.37
CA TYR A 63 -6.81 -25.85 7.38
C TYR A 63 -5.76 -24.82 6.98
N ARG A 64 -4.54 -25.30 6.69
CA ARG A 64 -3.45 -24.43 6.22
C ARG A 64 -3.74 -23.94 4.80
N PRO A 65 -3.39 -22.68 4.47
CA PRO A 65 -3.66 -22.13 3.15
C PRO A 65 -2.94 -22.85 2.00
N ASP A 66 -1.79 -23.47 2.24
CA ASP A 66 -1.10 -24.28 1.23
C ASP A 66 -1.90 -25.56 0.90
N GLU A 67 -2.36 -26.29 1.92
CA GLU A 67 -3.17 -27.51 1.76
C GLU A 67 -4.48 -27.23 1.01
N VAL A 68 -5.15 -26.11 1.34
CA VAL A 68 -6.39 -25.71 0.67
C VAL A 68 -6.13 -25.35 -0.80
N ALA A 69 -5.00 -24.69 -1.08
CA ALA A 69 -4.64 -24.32 -2.44
C ALA A 69 -4.37 -25.54 -3.33
N GLU A 70 -3.63 -26.53 -2.80
CA GLU A 70 -3.36 -27.78 -3.52
C GLU A 70 -4.64 -28.60 -3.73
N ARG A 71 -5.49 -28.70 -2.70
CA ARG A 71 -6.74 -29.45 -2.77
C ARG A 71 -7.73 -28.89 -3.79
N LEU A 72 -7.77 -27.56 -3.93
CA LEU A 72 -8.70 -26.87 -4.83
C LEU A 72 -8.07 -26.50 -6.18
N GLY A 73 -6.78 -26.78 -6.38
CA GLY A 73 -6.06 -26.42 -7.60
C GLY A 73 -5.97 -24.91 -7.84
N VAL A 74 -5.92 -24.12 -6.76
CA VAL A 74 -5.86 -22.65 -6.82
C VAL A 74 -4.47 -22.12 -6.45
N ASP A 75 -4.23 -20.85 -6.75
CA ASP A 75 -2.97 -20.20 -6.43
C ASP A 75 -2.72 -20.13 -4.91
N ARG A 76 -1.56 -20.62 -4.47
CA ARG A 76 -1.13 -20.61 -3.05
C ARG A 76 -1.05 -19.17 -2.51
N GLY A 77 -0.63 -18.22 -3.33
CA GLY A 77 -0.56 -16.80 -2.97
C GLY A 77 -1.94 -16.19 -2.69
N TRP A 78 -2.93 -16.53 -3.52
CA TRP A 78 -4.33 -16.14 -3.32
C TRP A 78 -4.91 -16.74 -2.03
N CYS A 79 -4.74 -18.04 -1.77
CA CYS A 79 -5.19 -18.67 -0.52
C CYS A 79 -4.53 -18.03 0.71
N ARG A 80 -3.22 -17.75 0.66
CA ARG A 80 -2.50 -17.04 1.74
C ARG A 80 -2.98 -15.60 1.93
N ARG A 81 -3.46 -14.93 0.88
CA ARG A 81 -4.01 -13.56 0.97
C ARG A 81 -5.39 -13.60 1.66
N ILE A 82 -6.24 -14.56 1.32
CA ILE A 82 -7.54 -14.74 1.99
C ILE A 82 -7.35 -15.11 3.45
N ALA A 83 -6.47 -16.07 3.76
CA ALA A 83 -6.17 -16.44 5.15
C ALA A 83 -5.72 -15.21 5.98
N ARG A 84 -4.80 -14.40 5.43
CA ARG A 84 -4.38 -13.14 6.07
C ARG A 84 -5.53 -12.14 6.26
N ARG A 85 -6.44 -12.05 5.28
CA ARG A 85 -7.63 -11.18 5.38
C ARG A 85 -8.60 -11.65 6.46
N LEU A 86 -8.76 -12.97 6.63
CA LEU A 86 -9.59 -13.56 7.69
C LEU A 86 -8.97 -13.37 9.07
N SER A 87 -7.65 -13.50 9.21
CA SER A 87 -6.95 -13.30 10.48
C SER A 87 -6.77 -11.82 10.87
N GLY A 88 -6.74 -10.91 9.89
CA GLY A 88 -6.54 -9.47 10.11
C GLY A 88 -7.83 -8.64 10.11
N GLY A 89 -9.01 -9.27 10.13
CA GLY A 89 -10.32 -8.63 10.09
C GLY A 89 -10.97 -8.46 11.47
N GLY A 90 -10.18 -8.21 12.51
CA GLY A 90 -10.66 -7.82 13.84
C GLY A 90 -10.06 -6.47 14.22
N ASP A 91 -10.73 -5.40 13.83
CA ASP A 91 -10.68 -4.08 14.46
C ASP A 91 -12.13 -3.62 14.67
#